data_AF-A0A835RI03-F1
#
_entry.id   AF-A0A835RI03-F1
#
_cell.length_a   1.000
_cell.length_b   1.000
_cell.length_c   1.000
_cell.angle_alpha   90.00
_cell.angle_beta   90.00
_cell.angle_gamma   90.00
#
_symmetry.space_group_name_H-M   'P 1'
#
loop_
_entity.id
_entity.type
_entity.pdbx_description
1 polymer ?
#
loop_
_entity_poly.entity_id
_entity_poly.type
_entity_poly.pdbx_seq_one_letter_code
_entity_poly.pdbx_strand_id
1 'polypeptide(L)'
;LTGRVEEKRRWSDGIHQAVEAKEGLKIQADSVVVAQITYQSLFKLYPKLSGMTGTAKTEEKEFLKMFKMPVIEIPTNLPNIRRDWPIQAFATAQGKWKHVREEVQYMFRLGRPVLVGSTRIGKFHTMFSMQDLSMLQGKLKLLLKLVENMP
;
A
#
# COMPACT_ATOMS: atom_id res chain seq x y z
N LEU A 1 -42.66 -12.98 9.58
CA LEU A 1 -42.58 -12.37 8.23
C LEU A 1 -42.79 -10.88 8.38
N THR A 2 -41.72 -10.08 8.33
CA THR A 2 -41.77 -8.64 8.66
C THR A 2 -42.19 -7.76 7.49
N GLY A 3 -42.26 -8.30 6.25
CA GLY A 3 -42.68 -7.56 5.05
C GLY A 3 -41.72 -6.46 4.60
N ARG A 4 -40.50 -6.41 5.15
CA ARG A 4 -39.50 -5.38 4.85
C ARG A 4 -38.74 -5.72 3.57
N VAL A 5 -38.46 -4.69 2.76
CA VAL A 5 -37.68 -4.78 1.52
C VAL A 5 -36.19 -4.84 1.85
N GLU A 6 -35.47 -5.79 1.24
CA GLU A 6 -34.02 -5.93 1.34
C GLU A 6 -33.35 -5.41 0.06
N GLU A 7 -32.98 -4.11 0.05
CA GLU A 7 -32.55 -3.38 -1.17
C GLU A 7 -31.32 -3.97 -1.88
N LYS A 8 -30.50 -4.76 -1.20
CA LYS A 8 -29.22 -5.28 -1.74
C LYS A 8 -29.24 -6.76 -2.09
N ARG A 9 -30.40 -7.43 -1.99
CA ARG A 9 -30.52 -8.86 -2.27
C ARG A 9 -31.04 -9.09 -3.70
N ARG A 10 -30.21 -9.69 -4.55
CA ARG A 10 -30.62 -10.23 -5.87
C ARG A 10 -31.01 -11.70 -5.72
N TRP A 11 -31.95 -12.16 -6.55
CA TRP A 11 -32.28 -13.58 -6.67
C TRP A 11 -31.32 -14.25 -7.67
N SER A 12 -30.83 -15.44 -7.33
CA SER A 12 -29.87 -16.20 -8.15
C SER A 12 -30.50 -16.80 -9.40
N ASP A 13 -29.68 -17.45 -10.24
CA ASP A 13 -30.09 -18.31 -11.37
C ASP A 13 -30.95 -17.62 -12.43
N GLY A 14 -30.73 -16.32 -12.67
CA GLY A 14 -31.47 -15.57 -13.67
C GLY A 14 -32.87 -15.13 -13.20
N ILE A 15 -33.29 -15.51 -11.99
CA ILE A 15 -34.64 -15.21 -11.48
C ILE A 15 -34.82 -13.69 -11.34
N HIS A 16 -33.80 -12.98 -10.88
CA HIS A 16 -33.89 -11.53 -10.74
C HIS A 16 -34.02 -10.84 -12.09
N GLN A 17 -33.28 -11.30 -13.09
CA GLN A 17 -33.39 -10.82 -14.47
C GLN A 17 -34.75 -11.15 -15.09
N ALA A 18 -35.33 -12.32 -14.78
CA ALA A 18 -36.66 -12.70 -15.24
C ALA A 18 -37.75 -11.80 -14.63
N VAL A 19 -37.64 -11.43 -13.36
CA VAL A 19 -38.55 -10.47 -12.72
C VAL A 19 -38.33 -9.06 -13.26
N GLU A 20 -37.08 -8.60 -13.41
CA GLU A 20 -36.76 -7.32 -14.04
C GLU A 20 -37.39 -7.24 -15.45
N ALA A 21 -37.27 -8.30 -16.26
CA ALA A 21 -37.87 -8.37 -17.59
C ALA A 21 -39.41 -8.38 -17.55
N LYS A 22 -40.01 -9.13 -16.62
CA LYS A 22 -41.47 -9.18 -16.44
C LYS A 22 -42.04 -7.81 -16.08
N GLU A 23 -41.37 -7.07 -15.21
CA GLU A 23 -41.79 -5.74 -14.73
C GLU A 23 -41.34 -4.60 -15.68
N GLY A 24 -40.74 -4.94 -16.83
CA GLY A 24 -40.30 -3.96 -17.84
C GLY A 24 -39.13 -3.08 -17.39
N LEU A 25 -38.36 -3.52 -16.39
CA LEU A 25 -37.19 -2.83 -15.87
C LEU A 25 -35.94 -3.12 -16.72
N LYS A 26 -34.97 -2.22 -16.67
CA LYS A 26 -33.66 -2.42 -17.31
C LYS A 26 -32.93 -3.58 -16.64
N ILE A 27 -32.70 -4.65 -17.38
CA ILE A 27 -31.98 -5.84 -16.92
C ILE A 27 -30.54 -5.45 -16.57
N GLN A 28 -30.12 -5.76 -15.35
CA GLN A 28 -28.73 -5.59 -14.93
C GLN A 28 -27.97 -6.90 -15.14
N ALA A 29 -26.87 -6.84 -15.89
CA ALA A 29 -25.98 -7.98 -16.04
C ALA A 29 -25.25 -8.25 -14.72
N ASP A 30 -25.28 -9.49 -14.25
CA ASP A 30 -24.50 -9.86 -13.07
C ASP A 30 -23.01 -9.85 -13.45
N SER A 31 -22.18 -9.16 -12.66
CA SER A 31 -20.73 -9.29 -12.77
C SER A 31 -20.32 -10.64 -12.19
N VAL A 32 -20.27 -11.67 -13.04
CA VAL A 32 -19.89 -13.02 -12.62
C VAL A 32 -18.37 -13.10 -12.49
N VAL A 33 -17.89 -13.37 -11.28
CA VAL A 33 -16.49 -13.74 -11.05
C VAL A 33 -16.32 -15.19 -11.46
N VAL A 34 -15.66 -15.44 -12.60
CA VAL A 34 -15.48 -16.80 -13.16
C VAL A 34 -14.52 -17.64 -12.33
N ALA A 35 -13.47 -17.03 -11.79
CA ALA A 35 -12.50 -17.68 -10.92
C ALA A 35 -11.87 -16.68 -9.95
N GLN A 36 -11.62 -17.14 -8.72
CA GLN A 36 -10.94 -16.37 -7.69
C GLN A 36 -10.04 -17.29 -6.87
N ILE A 37 -8.82 -16.84 -6.60
CA ILE A 37 -7.90 -17.52 -5.69
C ILE A 37 -7.18 -16.48 -4.83
N THR A 38 -6.93 -16.82 -3.56
CA THR A 38 -6.10 -15.98 -2.69
C THR A 38 -4.63 -16.25 -2.97
N TYR A 39 -3.75 -15.27 -2.71
CA TYR A 39 -2.31 -15.48 -2.83
C TYR A 39 -1.81 -16.65 -1.98
N GLN A 40 -2.39 -16.83 -0.79
CA GLN A 40 -2.05 -17.93 0.11
C GLN A 40 -2.31 -19.30 -0.54
N SER A 41 -3.49 -19.47 -1.16
CA SER A 41 -3.84 -20.71 -1.86
C SER A 41 -3.03 -20.88 -3.14
N LEU A 42 -2.81 -19.79 -3.88
CA LEU A 42 -2.02 -19.81 -5.10
C LEU A 42 -0.58 -20.30 -4.84
N PHE A 43 0.09 -19.76 -3.82
CA PHE A 43 1.48 -20.15 -3.53
C PHE A 43 1.62 -21.59 -3.02
N LYS A 44 0.57 -22.17 -2.44
CA LYS A 44 0.56 -23.58 -2.02
C LYS A 44 0.52 -24.57 -3.19
N LEU A 45 0.16 -24.12 -4.39
CA LEU A 45 0.15 -24.97 -5.58
C LEU A 45 1.55 -25.25 -6.12
N TYR A 46 2.55 -24.45 -5.72
CA TYR A 46 3.92 -24.65 -6.17
C TYR A 46 4.56 -25.84 -5.44
N PRO A 47 5.20 -26.78 -6.15
CA PRO A 47 5.83 -27.94 -5.53
C PRO A 47 7.04 -27.56 -4.67
N LYS A 48 7.65 -26.40 -4.94
CA LYS A 48 8.73 -25.80 -4.15
C LYS A 48 8.45 -24.31 -3.99
N LEU A 49 8.57 -23.82 -2.76
CA LEU A 49 8.37 -22.41 -2.43
C LEU A 49 9.57 -21.88 -1.65
N SER A 50 10.09 -20.73 -2.08
CA SER A 50 11.21 -20.03 -1.47
C SER A 50 11.00 -18.52 -1.59
N GLY A 51 11.57 -17.74 -0.69
CA GLY A 51 11.46 -16.28 -0.70
C GLY A 51 12.61 -15.61 0.04
N MET A 52 12.79 -14.32 -0.24
CA MET A 52 13.80 -13.47 0.39
C MET A 52 13.17 -12.15 0.82
N THR A 53 13.51 -11.69 2.02
CA THR A 53 13.08 -10.39 2.55
C THR A 53 13.96 -9.99 3.73
N GLY A 54 14.06 -8.68 3.99
CA GLY A 54 14.87 -8.15 5.09
C GLY A 54 14.17 -8.17 6.47
N THR A 55 12.88 -8.51 6.54
CA THR A 55 12.08 -8.28 7.76
C THR A 55 11.17 -9.45 8.15
N ALA A 56 11.41 -10.69 7.67
CA ALA A 56 10.51 -11.81 7.95
C ALA A 56 10.67 -12.44 9.34
N LYS A 57 11.74 -12.14 10.09
CA LYS A 57 12.05 -12.91 11.31
C LYS A 57 10.96 -12.82 12.37
N THR A 58 10.33 -11.65 12.51
CA THR A 58 9.21 -11.47 13.45
C THR A 58 7.98 -12.30 13.08
N GLU A 59 7.76 -12.51 11.78
CA GLU A 59 6.60 -13.21 11.21
C GLU A 59 6.87 -14.71 10.94
N GLU A 60 7.99 -15.25 11.41
CA GLU A 60 8.40 -16.64 11.14
C GLU A 60 7.31 -17.66 11.50
N LYS A 61 6.60 -17.45 12.61
CA LYS A 61 5.51 -18.32 13.03
C LYS A 61 4.39 -18.38 11.99
N GLU A 62 4.08 -17.26 11.35
CA GLU A 62 3.05 -17.21 10.29
C GLU A 62 3.53 -17.91 9.02
N PHE A 63 4.77 -17.66 8.59
CA PHE A 63 5.37 -18.33 7.44
C PHE A 63 5.41 -19.85 7.61
N LEU A 64 5.80 -20.33 8.80
CA LEU A 64 5.83 -21.75 9.10
C LEU A 64 4.41 -22.35 9.15
N LYS A 65 3.44 -21.64 9.74
CA LYS A 65 2.05 -22.11 9.83
C LYS A 65 1.39 -22.19 8.44
N MET A 66 1.54 -21.14 7.63
CA MET A 66 0.82 -20.96 6.37
C MET A 66 1.51 -21.68 5.21
N PHE A 67 2.83 -21.60 5.12
CA PHE A 67 3.60 -22.05 3.96
C PHE A 67 4.63 -23.14 4.28
N LYS A 68 4.75 -23.56 5.55
CA LYS A 68 5.79 -24.51 6.00
C LYS A 68 7.21 -24.03 5.68
N MET A 69 7.40 -22.71 5.64
CA MET A 69 8.68 -22.07 5.33
C MET A 69 9.34 -21.55 6.61
N PRO A 70 10.54 -22.04 6.97
CA PRO A 70 11.35 -21.45 8.03
C PRO A 70 11.97 -20.12 7.57
N VAL A 71 12.28 -19.23 8.52
CA VAL A 71 12.94 -17.94 8.22
C VAL A 71 14.35 -17.95 8.80
N ILE A 72 15.32 -17.97 7.90
CA ILE A 72 16.75 -17.97 8.24
C ILE A 72 17.29 -16.56 8.08
N GLU A 73 17.87 -16.01 9.15
CA GLU A 73 18.57 -14.73 9.09
C GLU A 73 19.98 -14.93 8.52
N ILE A 74 20.28 -14.20 7.46
CA ILE A 74 21.59 -14.20 6.82
C ILE A 74 22.36 -12.97 7.32
N PRO A 75 23.61 -13.11 7.80
CA PRO A 75 24.40 -11.98 8.26
C PRO A 75 24.66 -10.99 7.12
N THR A 76 24.75 -9.70 7.44
CA THR A 76 25.07 -8.67 6.47
C THR A 76 26.53 -8.74 6.05
N ASN A 77 26.81 -8.38 4.80
CA ASN A 77 28.19 -8.34 4.28
C ASN A 77 29.10 -7.37 5.06
N LEU A 78 28.53 -6.28 5.58
CA LEU A 78 29.21 -5.29 6.40
C LEU A 78 28.39 -4.98 7.67
N PRO A 79 29.04 -4.57 8.78
CA PRO A 79 28.34 -4.09 9.96
C PRO A 79 27.43 -2.90 9.63
N ASN A 80 26.21 -2.91 10.17
CA ASN A 80 25.28 -1.80 9.99
C ASN A 80 25.68 -0.60 10.87
N ILE A 81 25.99 0.53 10.24
CA ILE A 81 26.36 1.79 10.91
C ILE A 81 25.25 2.85 10.87
N ARG A 82 24.05 2.49 10.37
CA ARG A 82 22.90 3.39 10.30
C ARG A 82 22.44 3.75 11.71
N ARG A 83 22.24 5.04 11.94
CA ARG A 83 21.65 5.55 13.19
C ARG A 83 20.14 5.68 13.02
N ASP A 84 19.40 4.85 13.74
CA ASP A 84 17.94 4.91 13.81
C ASP A 84 17.53 5.83 14.97
N TRP A 85 16.99 7.00 14.62
CA TRP A 85 16.55 7.98 15.60
C TRP A 85 15.16 7.62 16.16
N PRO A 86 14.87 7.97 17.42
CA PRO A 86 13.57 7.69 18.03
C PRO A 86 12.44 8.42 17.31
N ILE A 87 11.22 7.88 17.44
CA ILE A 87 10.02 8.47 16.85
C ILE A 87 9.73 9.82 17.49
N GLN A 88 9.56 10.84 16.66
CA GLN A 88 9.10 12.17 17.08
C GLN A 88 7.58 12.27 16.94
N ALA A 89 6.89 12.52 18.06
CA ALA A 89 5.44 12.71 18.09
C ALA A 89 5.08 14.20 18.13
N PHE A 90 4.05 14.58 17.38
CA PHE A 90 3.59 15.98 17.28
C PHE A 90 2.11 16.05 17.64
N ALA A 91 1.73 17.09 18.37
CA ALA A 91 0.33 17.30 18.79
C ALA A 91 -0.61 17.51 17.60
N THR A 92 -0.13 18.18 16.54
CA THR A 92 -0.94 18.46 15.34
C THR A 92 -0.25 17.97 14.07
N ALA A 93 -1.05 17.59 13.08
CA ALA A 93 -0.53 17.22 11.76
C ALA A 93 0.22 18.39 11.12
N GLN A 94 -0.28 19.63 11.25
CA GLN A 94 0.40 20.82 10.73
C GLN A 94 1.76 21.04 11.39
N GLY A 95 1.86 20.89 12.72
CA GLY A 95 3.12 20.99 13.45
C GLY A 95 4.14 19.96 12.97
N LYS A 96 3.72 18.70 12.79
CA LYS A 96 4.56 17.64 12.21
C LYS A 96 5.12 18.05 10.84
N TRP A 97 4.26 18.52 9.93
CA TRP A 97 4.67 18.84 8.56
C TRP A 97 5.52 20.10 8.46
N LYS A 98 5.31 21.07 9.36
CA LYS A 98 6.21 22.22 9.49
C LYS A 98 7.62 21.75 9.89
N HIS A 99 7.71 20.91 10.92
CA HIS A 99 8.99 20.37 11.38
C HIS A 99 9.72 19.55 10.30
N VAL A 100 9.01 18.64 9.63
CA VAL A 100 9.56 17.84 8.52
C VAL A 100 10.11 18.73 7.40
N ARG A 101 9.40 19.82 7.02
CA ARG A 101 9.90 20.75 6.00
C ARG A 101 11.19 21.44 6.44
N GLU A 102 11.25 21.94 7.66
CA GLU A 102 12.43 22.62 8.20
C GLU A 102 13.64 21.68 8.22
N GLU A 103 13.44 20.42 8.61
CA GLU A 103 14.49 19.40 8.63
C GLU A 103 14.98 19.05 7.21
N VAL A 104 14.06 18.84 6.26
CA VAL A 104 14.40 18.56 4.86
C VAL A 104 15.20 19.73 4.26
N GLN A 105 14.76 20.98 4.46
CA GLN A 105 15.47 22.17 3.98
C GLN A 105 16.86 22.29 4.62
N TYR A 106 16.98 22.02 5.92
CA TYR A 106 18.26 22.02 6.61
C TYR A 106 19.23 20.98 6.03
N MET A 107 18.79 19.73 5.88
CA MET A 107 19.60 18.65 5.30
C MET A 107 19.98 18.93 3.84
N PHE A 108 19.06 19.52 3.07
CA PHE A 108 19.33 19.92 1.69
C PHE A 108 20.41 21.01 1.61
N ARG A 109 20.35 22.04 2.48
CA ARG A 109 21.41 23.07 2.59
C ARG A 109 22.77 22.48 2.95
N LEU A 110 22.81 21.38 3.71
CA LEU A 110 24.04 20.63 4.01
C LEU A 110 24.51 19.71 2.87
N GLY A 111 23.74 19.60 1.78
CA GLY A 111 24.05 18.69 0.66
C GLY A 111 23.77 17.22 0.94
N ARG A 112 23.01 16.89 1.98
CA ARG A 112 22.67 15.50 2.33
C ARG A 112 21.43 15.03 1.54
N PRO A 113 21.46 13.82 0.94
CA PRO A 113 20.28 13.26 0.29
C PRO A 113 19.23 12.85 1.34
N VAL A 114 17.95 13.12 1.05
CA VAL A 114 16.83 12.84 1.95
C VAL A 114 15.75 12.05 1.22
N LEU A 115 15.26 10.99 1.85
CA LEU A 115 14.09 10.22 1.41
C LEU A 115 12.93 10.48 2.38
N VAL A 116 11.80 10.97 1.87
CA VAL A 116 10.60 11.23 2.69
C VAL A 116 9.52 10.22 2.32
N GLY A 117 9.15 9.36 3.28
CA GLY A 117 8.05 8.40 3.13
C GLY A 117 6.70 8.99 3.50
N SER A 118 5.67 8.77 2.67
CA SER A 118 4.27 9.11 2.98
C SER A 118 3.37 7.93 2.69
N THR A 119 2.35 7.70 3.54
CA THR A 119 1.33 6.66 3.34
C THR A 119 0.24 7.07 2.34
N ARG A 120 0.15 8.36 1.98
CA ARG A 120 -0.86 8.87 1.03
C ARG A 120 -0.21 9.78 0.01
N ILE A 121 -0.51 9.54 -1.27
CA ILE A 121 -0.01 10.31 -2.41
C ILE A 121 -0.49 11.77 -2.32
N GLY A 122 -1.80 11.99 -2.14
CA GLY A 122 -2.39 13.34 -2.19
C GLY A 122 -1.89 14.30 -1.10
N LYS A 123 -1.39 13.79 0.03
CA LYS A 123 -0.85 14.66 1.07
C LYS A 123 0.45 15.33 0.62
N PHE A 124 1.25 14.69 -0.23
CA PHE A 124 2.59 15.20 -0.57
C PHE A 124 2.54 16.54 -1.30
N HIS A 125 1.61 16.67 -2.24
CA HIS A 125 1.40 17.91 -3.00
C HIS A 125 0.88 19.06 -2.13
N THR A 126 0.05 18.77 -1.13
CA THR A 126 -0.44 19.80 -0.20
C THR A 126 0.61 20.22 0.83
N MET A 127 1.65 19.40 1.06
CA MET A 127 2.62 19.58 2.14
C MET A 127 3.86 20.38 1.73
N PHE A 128 4.27 20.30 0.47
CA PHE A 128 5.36 21.08 -0.09
C PHE A 128 4.80 22.08 -1.10
N SER A 129 5.02 23.37 -0.87
CA SER A 129 4.62 24.38 -1.84
C SER A 129 5.44 24.23 -3.13
N MET A 130 4.92 24.70 -4.27
CA MET A 130 5.70 24.72 -5.53
C MET A 130 7.04 25.47 -5.39
N GLN A 131 7.13 26.44 -4.46
CA GLN A 131 8.36 27.17 -4.14
C GLN A 131 9.38 26.32 -3.35
N ASP A 132 8.90 25.45 -2.45
CA ASP A 132 9.76 24.47 -1.77
C ASP A 132 10.30 23.44 -2.77
N LEU A 133 9.46 23.02 -3.71
CA LEU A 133 9.84 22.08 -4.77
C LEU A 133 10.81 22.70 -5.77
N SER A 134 10.64 23.97 -6.15
CA SER A 134 11.57 24.65 -7.07
C SER A 134 12.95 24.87 -6.47
N MET A 135 13.06 25.14 -5.15
CA MET A 135 14.34 25.16 -4.43
C MET A 135 15.04 23.80 -4.43
N LEU A 136 14.28 22.70 -4.39
CA LEU A 136 14.80 21.34 -4.42
C LEU A 136 15.19 20.90 -5.85
N GLN A 137 14.54 21.41 -6.89
CA GLN A 137 14.75 20.99 -8.28
C GLN A 137 16.16 21.25 -8.85
N GLY A 138 16.97 22.14 -8.23
CA GLY A 138 18.33 22.44 -8.70
C GLY A 138 19.33 21.27 -8.62
N LYS A 139 19.06 20.26 -7.77
CA LYS A 139 19.88 19.02 -7.67
C LYS A 139 19.07 17.73 -7.41
N LEU A 140 17.77 17.84 -7.11
CA LEU A 140 16.92 16.69 -6.78
C LEU A 140 16.41 15.98 -8.04
N LYS A 141 17.32 15.32 -8.75
CA LYS A 141 16.98 14.39 -9.83
C LYS A 141 16.91 12.97 -9.27
N LEU A 142 16.00 12.67 -8.34
CA LEU A 142 15.70 11.28 -7.99
C LEU A 142 14.35 11.16 -7.26
N LEU A 143 13.51 10.24 -7.74
CA LEU A 143 12.34 9.64 -7.06
C LEU A 143 10.93 10.26 -7.13
N LEU A 144 10.65 11.29 -7.95
CA LEU A 144 9.26 11.54 -8.40
C LEU A 144 8.92 10.83 -9.72
N LYS A 145 9.92 10.56 -10.56
CA LYS A 145 9.74 9.92 -11.87
C LYS A 145 9.46 8.40 -11.86
N LEU A 146 9.66 7.74 -10.72
CA LEU A 146 9.48 6.29 -10.59
C LEU A 146 8.03 5.88 -10.27
N VAL A 147 7.20 6.80 -9.76
CA VAL A 147 5.78 6.51 -9.46
C VAL A 147 4.87 6.87 -10.63
N GLU A 148 5.23 7.88 -11.42
CA GLU A 148 4.46 8.28 -12.64
C GLU A 148 4.66 7.34 -13.84
N ASN A 149 5.62 6.41 -13.80
CA ASN A 149 5.93 5.49 -14.91
C ASN A 149 5.90 4.00 -14.51
N MET A 150 5.16 3.63 -13.47
CA MET A 150 4.75 2.23 -13.35
C MET A 150 3.45 2.04 -14.14
N PRO A 151 3.36 1.01 -15.01
CA PRO A 151 2.13 0.70 -15.74
C PRO A 151 0.96 0.35 -14.80
#